data_AF-A0A538AT29-F1
#
_entry.id   AF-A0A538AT29-F1
#
_cell.length_a   1.000
_cell.length_b   1.000
_cell.length_c   1.000
_cell.angle_alpha   90.00
_cell.angle_beta   90.00
_cell.angle_gamma   90.00
#
_symmetry.space_group_name_H-M   'P 1'
#
loop_
_entity.id
_entity.type
_entity.pdbx_description
1 polymer ?
#
loop_
_entity_poly.entity_id
_entity_poly.type
_entity_poly.pdbx_seq_one_letter_code
_entity_poly.pdbx_strand_id
1 'polypeptide(L)' 'MEAREIFDLILKADDAIKYATEEKAAARARQARTLLAEARREAEAIGNQGLIDQVDRRLADLEALGLEG' A
#
# COMPACT_ATOMS: atom_id res chain seq x y z
N MET A 1 5.62 -14.88 -2.25
CA MET A 1 6.31 -14.10 -1.19
C MET A 1 5.81 -14.59 0.17
N GLU A 2 6.63 -14.55 1.23
CA GLU A 2 6.21 -14.93 2.58
C GLU A 2 5.40 -13.80 3.26
N ALA A 3 4.55 -14.16 4.24
CA ALA A 3 3.69 -13.20 4.94
C ALA A 3 4.44 -11.98 5.51
N ARG A 4 5.67 -12.19 5.99
CA ARG A 4 6.52 -11.13 6.54
C ARG A 4 6.95 -10.11 5.47
N GLU A 5 7.33 -10.60 4.30
CA GLU A 5 7.78 -9.76 3.19
C GLU A 5 6.61 -8.96 2.60
N ILE A 6 5.40 -9.56 2.55
CA ILE A 6 4.17 -8.86 2.16
C ILE A 6 3.87 -7.72 3.14
N PHE A 7 3.98 -7.98 4.44
CA PHE A 7 3.81 -6.94 5.45
C PHE A 7 4.85 -5.80 5.30
N ASP A 8 6.09 -6.13 4.93
CA ASP A 8 7.10 -5.10 4.65
C ASP A 8 6.76 -4.24 3.41
N LEU A 9 6.06 -4.77 2.41
CA LEU A 9 5.52 -3.97 1.30
C LEU A 9 4.46 -2.96 1.79
N ILE A 10 3.57 -3.40 2.69
CA ILE A 10 2.55 -2.53 3.30
C ILE A 10 3.22 -1.40 4.08
N LEU A 11 4.22 -1.72 4.91
CA LEU A 11 4.98 -0.71 5.66
C LEU A 11 5.70 0.29 4.74
N LYS A 12 6.29 -0.19 3.63
CA LYS A 12 6.92 0.70 2.64
C LYS A 12 5.91 1.64 1.98
N ALA A 13 4.69 1.17 1.73
CA ALA A 13 3.63 2.01 1.20
C ALA A 13 3.24 3.11 2.21
N ASP A 14 3.05 2.74 3.48
CA ASP A 14 2.75 3.70 4.57
C ASP A 14 3.87 4.73 4.73
N ASP A 15 5.14 4.30 4.70
CA ASP A 15 6.30 5.20 4.76
C ASP A 15 6.39 6.13 3.54
N ALA A 16 6.02 5.64 2.35
CA ALA A 16 6.05 6.46 1.14
C ALA A 16 5.14 7.68 1.28
N ILE A 17 3.95 7.50 1.87
CA ILE A 17 2.96 8.55 2.16
C ILE A 17 3.39 9.41 3.35
N LYS A 18 3.79 8.80 4.46
CA LYS A 18 4.15 9.50 5.70
C LYS A 18 5.27 10.53 5.50
N TYR A 19 6.23 10.20 4.64
CA TYR A 19 7.37 11.09 4.34
C TYR A 19 7.23 11.80 2.98
N ALA A 20 6.03 11.86 2.42
CA ALA A 20 5.78 12.63 1.20
C ALA A 20 5.81 14.14 1.49
N THR A 21 6.57 14.88 0.70
CA THR A 21 6.44 16.34 0.64
C THR A 21 5.25 16.72 -0.23
N GLU A 22 4.68 17.91 -0.06
CA GLU A 22 3.54 18.38 -0.87
C GLU A 22 3.80 18.28 -2.38
N GLU A 23 4.98 18.68 -2.83
CA GLU A 23 5.41 18.60 -4.24
C GLU A 23 5.43 17.15 -4.78
N LYS A 24 5.69 16.16 -3.91
CA LYS A 24 5.82 14.75 -4.30
C LYS A 24 4.64 13.90 -3.86
N ALA A 25 3.59 14.49 -3.29
CA ALA A 25 2.47 13.78 -2.70
C ALA A 25 1.81 12.82 -3.72
N ALA A 26 1.51 13.31 -4.93
CA ALA A 26 0.93 12.48 -5.99
C ALA A 26 1.88 11.34 -6.45
N ALA A 27 3.17 11.63 -6.60
CA ALA A 27 4.16 10.62 -7.00
C ALA A 27 4.31 9.52 -5.93
N ARG A 28 4.31 9.91 -4.66
CA ARG A 28 4.36 8.98 -3.53
C ARG A 28 3.06 8.20 -3.34
N ALA A 29 1.90 8.81 -3.62
CA ALA A 29 0.62 8.12 -3.67
C ALA A 29 0.62 7.01 -4.71
N ARG A 30 1.09 7.28 -5.94
CA ARG A 30 1.22 6.26 -6.99
C ARG A 30 2.20 5.14 -6.60
N GLN A 31 3.29 5.48 -5.93
CA GLN A 31 4.24 4.50 -5.41
C GLN A 31 3.60 3.60 -4.35
N ALA A 32 2.91 4.18 -3.36
CA ALA A 32 2.21 3.44 -2.31
C ALA A 32 1.14 2.53 -2.91
N ARG A 33 0.35 3.01 -3.88
CA ARG A 33 -0.65 2.20 -4.58
C ARG A 33 -0.03 0.99 -5.28
N THR A 34 1.11 1.17 -5.93
CA THR A 34 1.84 0.06 -6.59
C THR A 34 2.28 -0.99 -5.58
N LEU A 35 2.88 -0.57 -4.46
CA LEU A 35 3.32 -1.46 -3.39
C LEU A 35 2.16 -2.23 -2.76
N LEU A 36 1.04 -1.54 -2.50
CA LEU A 36 -0.18 -2.16 -1.96
C LEU A 36 -0.81 -3.14 -2.96
N ALA A 37 -0.84 -2.82 -4.25
CA ALA A 37 -1.35 -3.74 -5.27
C ALA A 37 -0.51 -5.04 -5.36
N GLU A 38 0.81 -4.93 -5.26
CA GLU A 38 1.71 -6.08 -5.19
C GLU A 38 1.46 -6.90 -3.91
N ALA A 39 1.39 -6.23 -2.75
CA ALA A 39 1.10 -6.87 -1.47
C ALA A 39 -0.25 -7.62 -1.49
N ARG A 40 -1.29 -7.04 -2.11
CA ARG A 40 -2.61 -7.65 -2.27
C ARG A 40 -2.52 -8.96 -3.05
N ARG A 41 -1.87 -8.92 -4.22
CA ARG A 41 -1.72 -10.08 -5.10
C ARG A 41 -0.97 -11.21 -4.39
N GLU A 42 0.11 -10.88 -3.68
CA GLU A 42 0.88 -11.89 -2.95
C GLU A 42 0.11 -12.44 -1.75
N ALA A 43 -0.65 -11.60 -1.03
CA ALA A 43 -1.51 -12.04 0.07
C ALA A 43 -2.64 -12.96 -0.41
N GLU A 44 -3.25 -12.67 -1.57
CA GLU A 44 -4.22 -13.54 -2.25
C GLU A 44 -3.58 -14.88 -2.64
N ALA A 45 -2.37 -14.86 -3.19
CA ALA A 45 -1.67 -16.07 -3.62
C ALA A 45 -1.39 -17.05 -2.47
N ILE A 46 -1.16 -16.54 -1.25
CA ILE A 46 -0.93 -17.36 -0.05
C ILE A 46 -2.19 -17.57 0.80
N GLY A 47 -3.35 -17.02 0.38
CA GLY A 47 -4.62 -17.14 1.10
C GLY A 47 -4.64 -16.42 2.46
N ASN A 48 -3.85 -15.37 2.65
CA ASN A 48 -3.78 -14.66 3.94
C ASN A 48 -4.78 -13.51 3.99
N GLN A 49 -6.01 -13.82 4.44
CA GLN A 49 -7.09 -12.84 4.51
C GLN A 49 -6.77 -11.63 5.40
N GLY A 50 -6.02 -11.82 6.49
CA GLY A 50 -5.66 -10.71 7.39
C GLY A 50 -4.79 -9.65 6.70
N LEU A 51 -3.88 -10.08 5.82
CA LEU A 51 -3.07 -9.17 5.01
C LEU A 51 -3.89 -8.52 3.89
N ILE A 52 -4.80 -9.28 3.25
CA ILE A 52 -5.70 -8.73 2.23
C ILE A 52 -6.54 -7.59 2.83
N ASP A 53 -7.19 -7.83 3.98
CA ASP A 53 -8.00 -6.82 4.66
C ASP A 53 -7.18 -5.59 5.08
N GLN A 54 -5.92 -5.79 5.45
CA GLN A 54 -5.02 -4.69 5.82
C GLN A 54 -4.64 -3.85 4.60
N VAL A 55 -4.33 -4.48 3.47
CA VAL A 55 -4.03 -3.81 2.20
C VAL A 55 -5.24 -3.04 1.70
N ASP A 56 -6.43 -3.65 1.72
CA ASP A 56 -7.67 -3.02 1.25
C ASP A 56 -8.01 -1.77 2.07
N ARG A 57 -7.81 -1.80 3.40
CA ARG A 57 -7.95 -0.59 4.25
C ARG A 57 -6.97 0.51 3.85
N ARG A 58 -5.71 0.16 3.57
CA ARG A 58 -4.70 1.14 3.17
C ARG A 58 -4.94 1.74 1.79
N LEU A 59 -5.48 0.96 0.86
CA LEU A 59 -5.92 1.47 -0.44
C LEU A 59 -7.08 2.46 -0.25
N ALA A 60 -8.06 2.14 0.59
CA ALA A 60 -9.16 3.05 0.90
C ALA A 60 -8.68 4.33 1.60
N ASP A 61 -7.76 4.23 2.57
CA ASP A 61 -7.12 5.36 3.22
C ASP A 61 -6.42 6.26 2.18
N LEU A 62 -5.70 5.65 1.24
CA LEU A 62 -5.00 6.36 0.17
C LEU A 62 -5.95 7.08 -0.80
N GLU A 63 -7.04 6.43 -1.20
CA GLU A 63 -8.09 7.04 -2.04
C GLU A 63 -8.75 8.22 -1.32
N ALA A 64 -8.99 8.11 -0.01
CA ALA A 64 -9.56 9.18 0.81
C ALA A 64 -8.65 10.43 0.91
N LEU A 65 -7.34 10.29 0.70
CA LEU A 65 -6.42 11.44 0.64
C LEU A 65 -6.63 12.30 -0.62
N GLY A 66 -7.33 11.79 -1.64
CA GLY A 66 -7.64 12.55 -2.86
C GLY A 66 -6.41 12.92 -3.70
N LEU A 67 -5.28 12.22 -3.50
CA LEU A 67 -4.01 12.48 -4.17
C LEU A 67 -3.89 11.82 -5.56
N GLU A 68 -4.99 11.27 -6.07
CA GLU A 68 -5.05 10.48 -7.31
C GLU A 68 -5.25 11.33 -8.58
N GLY A 69 -4.76 12.58 -8.56
CA GLY A 69 -4.71 13.48 -9.72
C GLY A 69 -3.67 13.09 -10.77
#